data_AF-A0A0F5YJK5-F1
#
_entry.id   AF-A0A0F5YJK5-F1
#
_cell.length_a   1.000
_cell.length_b   1.000
_cell.length_c   1.000
_cell.angle_alpha   90.00
_cell.angle_beta   90.00
_cell.angle_gamma   90.00
#
_symmetry.space_group_name_H-M   'P 1'
#
loop_
_entity.id
_entity.type
_entity.pdbx_description
1 polymer ?
#
loop_
_entity_poly.entity_id
_entity_poly.type
_entity_poly.pdbx_seq_one_letter_code
_entity_poly.pdbx_strand_id
1 'polypeptide(L)'
;MLRFNSNRLPHQKRYQLLQHVKNEVKQYRLQSPHRAVLTHLAQETPPLKMRRIWDIEAKVGNRPSFRLSPECGIIPVFDRIGGKLLILGGTGAGKTTTLIGLTKVLVKRALRDQGEPIPILLNLASWTDSEQSIDSWMIDQLNIKYDIPTDLAKDWLEKLQILPLLDGFDEVKKNQHNSCILKLNEFLSSQICPLHLVVCSSVEAYHNCEAVLQLNGAILLRPLTKKQIRTYLMNARSRELWNNIEKDENLLKLAKKPLLLSMMTLAYEEILISSWKRLGTLEEQRQYLFNAYIRTQIAPHRKPSTSRKNWEEQNLEKVRQGLEWLAKRLEEENQSEFSIQEISPSWLQDSQQENQYKIGVKFVSGLIWWGIIALIALGVILSSILLVFGGIILGCIWAFIYRKLAISDWIEQFILRGFLSYKGYLPWKTKQFLNVATKRLLLQKVGDRYRFIHRLLQHHFSQL
;
A
#
# COMPACT_ATOMS: atom_id res chain seq x y z
N MET A 1 -41.70 13.44 21.82
CA MET A 1 -40.65 12.40 21.89
C MET A 1 -40.53 11.79 20.50
N LEU A 2 -39.46 11.86 19.71
CA LEU A 2 -38.03 11.86 19.97
C LEU A 2 -37.31 12.73 18.92
N ARG A 3 -36.67 13.84 19.32
CA ARG A 3 -35.60 14.47 18.53
C ARG A 3 -34.38 13.56 18.67
N PHE A 4 -34.20 12.62 17.75
CA PHE A 4 -32.97 11.85 17.67
C PHE A 4 -31.79 12.79 17.36
N ASN A 5 -30.84 12.84 18.29
CA ASN A 5 -29.54 13.51 18.26
C ASN A 5 -28.86 13.64 16.87
N SER A 6 -29.17 14.68 16.10
CA SER A 6 -28.48 14.99 14.83
C SER A 6 -26.99 15.34 15.04
N ASN A 7 -26.64 15.92 16.20
CA ASN A 7 -25.25 16.31 16.48
C ASN A 7 -24.34 15.14 16.91
N ARG A 8 -24.86 13.96 17.29
CA ARG A 8 -23.99 12.85 17.75
C ARG A 8 -23.32 12.08 16.60
N LEU A 9 -23.99 11.97 15.45
CA LEU A 9 -23.52 11.23 14.28
C LEU A 9 -22.18 11.77 13.71
N PRO A 10 -22.02 13.09 13.48
CA PRO A 10 -20.76 13.65 13.00
C PRO A 10 -19.59 13.45 13.95
N HIS A 11 -19.79 13.63 15.26
CA HIS A 11 -18.74 13.40 16.27
C HIS A 11 -18.32 11.93 16.35
N GLN A 12 -19.29 11.00 16.26
CA GLN A 12 -19.00 9.57 16.28
C GLN A 12 -18.21 9.15 15.04
N LYS A 13 -18.63 9.57 13.83
CA LYS A 13 -17.92 9.28 12.57
C LYS A 13 -16.53 9.91 12.55
N ARG A 14 -16.37 11.15 13.05
CA ARG A 14 -15.05 11.78 13.22
C ARG A 14 -14.12 10.95 14.11
N TYR A 15 -14.60 10.52 15.29
CA TYR A 15 -13.81 9.69 16.19
C TYR A 15 -13.44 8.34 15.55
N GLN A 16 -14.39 7.70 14.85
CA GLN A 16 -14.14 6.46 14.11
C GLN A 16 -13.05 6.64 13.04
N LEU A 17 -13.13 7.72 12.25
CA LEU A 17 -12.11 8.06 11.26
C LEU A 17 -10.73 8.25 11.91
N LEU A 18 -10.64 9.02 12.99
CA LEU A 18 -9.38 9.23 13.71
C LEU A 18 -8.79 7.92 14.26
N GLN A 19 -9.63 7.01 14.79
CA GLN A 19 -9.15 5.69 15.22
C GLN A 19 -8.71 4.84 14.02
N HIS A 20 -9.40 4.93 12.88
CA HIS A 20 -9.03 4.19 11.68
C HIS A 20 -7.66 4.66 11.16
N VAL A 21 -7.45 5.97 11.00
CA VAL A 21 -6.15 6.55 10.60
C VAL A 21 -5.06 6.23 11.61
N LYS A 22 -5.36 6.27 12.92
CA LYS A 22 -4.41 5.86 13.97
C LYS A 22 -3.95 4.42 13.81
N ASN A 23 -4.87 3.51 13.49
CA ASN A 23 -4.59 2.09 13.27
C ASN A 23 -3.79 1.87 11.99
N GLU A 24 -4.13 2.56 10.90
CA GLU A 24 -3.36 2.59 9.65
C GLU A 24 -1.92 3.05 9.89
N VAL A 25 -1.71 4.17 10.58
CA VAL A 25 -0.36 4.67 10.95
C VAL A 25 0.40 3.64 11.79
N LYS A 26 -0.28 2.94 12.71
CA LYS A 26 0.33 1.87 13.50
C LYS A 26 0.76 0.70 12.61
N GLN A 27 -0.09 0.28 11.68
CA GLN A 27 0.21 -0.79 10.71
C GLN A 27 1.41 -0.44 9.83
N TYR A 28 1.43 0.77 9.24
CA TYR A 28 2.55 1.24 8.42
C TYR A 28 3.89 1.17 9.15
N ARG A 29 3.92 1.64 10.41
CA ARG A 29 5.16 1.66 11.21
C ARG A 29 5.64 0.26 11.60
N LEU A 30 4.72 -0.63 11.95
CA LEU A 30 5.05 -2.00 12.37
C LEU A 30 5.63 -2.83 11.21
N GLN A 31 5.17 -2.58 9.99
CA GLN A 31 5.52 -3.35 8.80
C GLN A 31 6.64 -2.71 7.97
N SER A 32 7.40 -1.76 8.54
CA SER A 32 8.53 -1.13 7.84
C SER A 32 9.82 -1.94 8.00
N PRO A 33 10.66 -2.09 6.96
CA PRO A 33 11.94 -2.79 7.06
C PRO A 33 12.86 -2.21 8.13
N HIS A 34 12.88 -0.87 8.24
CA HIS A 34 13.63 -0.19 9.29
C HIS A 34 13.17 -0.61 10.70
N ARG A 35 11.86 -0.75 10.94
CA ARG A 35 11.34 -1.24 12.22
C ARG A 35 11.70 -2.71 12.44
N ALA A 36 11.74 -3.52 11.40
CA ALA A 36 12.14 -4.92 11.48
C ALA A 36 13.59 -5.07 11.95
N VAL A 37 14.52 -4.25 11.44
CA VAL A 37 15.91 -4.17 11.94
C VAL A 37 15.90 -3.89 13.44
N LEU A 38 15.13 -2.90 13.89
CA LEU A 38 15.02 -2.58 15.33
C LEU A 38 14.42 -3.72 16.15
N THR A 39 13.47 -4.47 15.60
CA THR A 39 12.85 -5.60 16.29
C THR A 39 13.81 -6.78 16.39
N HIS A 40 14.58 -7.08 15.34
CA HIS A 40 15.62 -8.10 15.35
C HIS A 40 16.66 -7.77 16.44
N LEU A 41 17.13 -6.53 16.48
CA LEU A 41 18.07 -6.07 17.51
C LEU A 41 17.50 -6.15 18.94
N ALA A 42 16.20 -5.89 19.11
CA ALA A 42 15.53 -5.93 20.40
C ALA A 42 15.37 -7.33 20.99
N GLN A 43 15.42 -8.39 20.17
CA GLN A 43 15.34 -9.78 20.63
C GLN A 43 16.59 -10.21 21.38
N GLU A 44 17.73 -9.54 21.15
CA GLU A 44 19.01 -9.86 21.78
C GLU A 44 19.32 -8.98 23.00
N THR A 45 18.75 -7.76 23.10
CA THR A 45 18.84 -6.81 24.24
C THR A 45 18.02 -5.54 23.92
N PRO A 46 17.51 -4.75 24.90
CA PRO A 46 16.70 -3.57 24.59
C PRO A 46 17.48 -2.54 23.76
N PRO A 47 16.94 -2.06 22.62
CA PRO A 47 17.70 -1.23 21.71
C PRO A 47 17.93 0.17 22.29
N LEU A 48 19.13 0.70 22.08
CA LEU A 48 19.37 2.15 22.10
C LEU A 48 18.29 2.83 21.24
N LYS A 49 17.69 3.93 21.71
CA LYS A 49 16.68 4.70 20.96
C LYS A 49 17.25 5.13 19.60
N MET A 50 17.10 4.30 18.56
CA MET A 50 17.51 4.67 17.21
C MET A 50 16.57 5.74 16.66
N ARG A 51 17.20 6.82 16.18
CA ARG A 51 16.57 8.08 15.75
C ARG A 51 16.35 8.08 14.23
N ARG A 52 15.77 9.16 13.69
CA ARG A 52 15.69 9.39 12.23
C ARG A 52 17.10 9.30 11.64
N ILE A 53 17.27 8.51 10.58
CA ILE A 53 18.59 8.24 10.00
C ILE A 53 18.97 9.27 8.93
N TRP A 54 17.99 9.83 8.23
CA TRP A 54 18.19 10.81 7.16
C TRP A 54 18.15 12.25 7.65
N ASP A 55 18.91 13.09 6.96
CA ASP A 55 18.86 14.54 7.16
C ASP A 55 17.68 15.14 6.41
N ILE A 56 17.13 16.20 7.02
CA ILE A 56 16.05 16.99 6.47
C ILE A 56 16.56 18.41 6.27
N GLU A 57 16.44 18.89 5.05
CA GLU A 57 16.66 20.29 4.71
C GLU A 57 15.32 20.94 4.43
N ALA A 58 14.96 21.96 5.21
CA ALA A 58 13.72 22.69 5.07
C ALA A 58 13.97 24.01 4.35
N LYS A 59 13.12 24.33 3.38
CA LYS A 59 13.04 25.63 2.71
C LYS A 59 11.64 26.21 2.96
N VAL A 60 11.60 27.43 3.47
CA VAL A 60 10.35 28.11 3.84
C VAL A 60 10.28 29.44 3.09
N GLY A 61 9.39 29.53 2.10
CA GLY A 61 9.32 30.67 1.18
C GLY A 61 10.70 31.03 0.60
N ASN A 62 11.07 32.31 0.69
CA ASN A 62 12.34 32.84 0.18
C ASN A 62 13.51 32.77 1.18
N ARG A 63 13.33 32.13 2.35
CA ARG A 63 14.43 32.00 3.32
C ARG A 63 15.47 30.98 2.85
N PRO A 64 16.75 31.15 3.23
CA PRO A 64 17.77 30.15 2.95
C PRO A 64 17.37 28.82 3.60
N SER A 65 17.76 27.72 2.95
CA SER A 65 17.48 26.40 3.47
C SER A 65 18.24 26.15 4.77
N PHE A 66 17.60 25.44 5.70
CA PHE A 66 18.21 25.07 6.98
C PHE A 66 18.06 23.58 7.25
N ARG A 67 19.06 22.99 7.92
CA ARG A 67 19.02 21.58 8.31
C ARG A 67 18.33 21.41 9.65
N LEU A 68 17.42 20.45 9.72
CA LEU A 68 16.81 20.03 10.99
C LEU A 68 17.74 19.09 11.75
N SER A 69 17.84 19.32 13.06
CA SER A 69 18.48 18.36 13.97
C SER A 69 17.84 16.97 13.80
N PRO A 70 18.61 15.87 13.85
CA PRO A 70 18.10 14.49 13.86
C PRO A 70 17.12 14.20 15.01
N GLU A 71 17.13 15.02 16.06
CA GLU A 71 16.23 14.91 17.23
C GLU A 71 14.89 15.61 17.00
N CYS A 72 14.84 16.56 16.06
CA CYS A 72 13.66 17.34 15.76
C CYS A 72 12.80 16.63 14.71
N GLY A 73 11.54 16.35 15.05
CA GLY A 73 10.55 15.88 14.10
C GLY A 73 10.23 16.92 13.04
N ILE A 74 9.41 16.56 12.05
CA ILE A 74 8.96 17.49 11.01
C ILE A 74 7.86 18.47 11.50
N ILE A 75 7.25 18.16 12.65
CA ILE A 75 6.15 18.92 13.25
C ILE A 75 6.49 20.40 13.47
N PRO A 76 7.62 20.79 14.08
CA PRO A 76 7.91 22.21 14.28
C PRO A 76 8.07 22.98 12.97
N VAL A 77 8.50 22.32 11.89
CA VAL A 77 8.53 22.95 10.56
C VAL A 77 7.13 23.08 10.00
N PHE A 78 6.35 22.01 10.05
CA PHE A 78 4.95 21.99 9.61
C PHE A 78 4.13 23.10 10.27
N ASP A 79 4.26 23.26 11.60
CA ASP A 79 3.58 24.32 12.35
C ASP A 79 4.09 25.71 11.94
N ARG A 80 5.41 25.87 11.76
CA ARG A 80 6.04 27.16 11.41
C ARG A 80 5.66 27.66 10.02
N ILE A 81 5.38 26.76 9.08
CA ILE A 81 5.02 27.13 7.69
C ILE A 81 3.52 27.31 7.48
N GLY A 82 2.69 27.16 8.52
CA GLY A 82 1.23 27.23 8.36
C GLY A 82 0.64 26.00 7.65
N GLY A 83 1.30 24.84 7.77
CA GLY A 83 0.73 23.54 7.44
C GLY A 83 0.51 23.18 5.97
N LYS A 84 0.88 24.01 4.98
CA LYS A 84 0.96 23.59 3.56
C LYS A 84 2.39 23.24 3.16
N LEU A 85 2.70 21.95 3.08
CA LEU A 85 4.06 21.42 3.02
C LEU A 85 4.27 20.47 1.84
N LEU A 86 5.34 20.68 1.08
CA LEU A 86 5.86 19.71 0.12
C LEU A 86 6.98 18.87 0.75
N ILE A 87 6.92 17.55 0.67
CA ILE A 87 7.99 16.64 1.08
C ILE A 87 8.61 16.02 -0.17
N LEU A 88 9.85 16.42 -0.47
CA LEU A 88 10.65 15.95 -1.60
C LEU A 88 11.71 14.95 -1.13
N GLY A 89 12.01 13.96 -1.96
CA GLY A 89 13.13 13.06 -1.72
C GLY A 89 13.24 11.99 -2.81
N GLY A 90 14.44 11.40 -2.96
CA GLY A 90 14.63 10.30 -3.91
C GLY A 90 13.77 9.07 -3.59
N THR A 91 13.61 8.19 -4.57
CA THR A 91 12.95 6.89 -4.40
C THR A 91 13.64 6.08 -3.29
N GLY A 92 12.89 5.68 -2.25
CA GLY A 92 13.43 5.02 -1.05
C GLY A 92 14.08 5.94 -0.01
N ALA A 93 13.96 7.27 -0.13
CA ALA A 93 14.54 8.25 0.82
C ALA A 93 13.79 8.35 2.17
N GLY A 94 12.61 7.72 2.29
CA GLY A 94 11.81 7.75 3.52
C GLY A 94 10.69 8.81 3.54
N LYS A 95 10.19 9.22 2.36
CA LYS A 95 9.04 10.16 2.22
C LYS A 95 7.82 9.69 3.00
N THR A 96 7.28 8.52 2.63
CA THR A 96 6.16 7.88 3.34
C THR A 96 6.46 7.68 4.83
N THR A 97 7.68 7.29 5.22
CA THR A 97 8.00 7.13 6.65
C THR A 97 7.97 8.46 7.41
N THR A 98 8.40 9.55 6.78
CA THR A 98 8.33 10.91 7.34
C THR A 98 6.88 11.38 7.42
N LEU A 99 6.07 11.16 6.37
CA LEU A 99 4.65 11.46 6.34
C LEU A 99 3.89 10.73 7.45
N ILE A 100 4.06 9.42 7.57
CA ILE A 100 3.44 8.59 8.62
C ILE A 100 3.88 9.05 10.03
N GLY A 101 5.13 9.48 10.18
CA GLY A 101 5.64 10.08 11.41
C GLY A 101 4.90 11.38 11.78
N LEU A 102 4.64 12.23 10.80
CA LEU A 102 3.84 13.46 10.94
C LEU A 102 2.39 13.12 11.28
N THR A 103 1.74 12.23 10.52
CA THR A 103 0.35 11.80 10.73
C THR A 103 0.14 11.30 12.15
N LYS A 104 1.07 10.52 12.70
CA LYS A 104 0.98 10.01 14.08
C LYS A 104 0.78 11.14 15.10
N VAL A 105 1.49 12.25 14.93
CA VAL A 105 1.40 13.39 15.85
C VAL A 105 0.12 14.19 15.59
N LEU A 106 -0.23 14.43 14.32
CA LEU A 106 -1.47 15.13 13.94
C LEU A 106 -2.73 14.41 14.42
N VAL A 107 -2.81 13.08 14.26
CA VAL A 107 -3.93 12.27 14.78
C VAL A 107 -4.03 12.40 16.30
N LYS A 108 -2.89 12.45 17.00
CA LYS A 108 -2.88 12.63 18.45
C LYS A 108 -3.37 14.03 18.87
N ARG A 109 -3.11 15.07 18.07
CA ARG A 109 -3.66 16.42 18.27
C ARG A 109 -5.17 16.43 18.05
N ALA A 110 -5.64 15.92 16.91
CA ALA A 110 -7.06 15.86 16.55
C ALA A 110 -7.92 14.96 17.46
N LEU A 111 -7.31 13.99 18.15
CA LEU A 111 -7.97 13.19 19.19
C LEU A 111 -8.12 13.93 20.53
N ARG A 112 -7.29 14.95 20.78
CA ARG A 112 -7.31 15.75 22.02
C ARG A 112 -8.15 17.00 21.87
N ASP A 113 -8.11 17.61 20.69
CA ASP A 113 -8.83 18.84 20.37
C ASP A 113 -9.73 18.62 19.15
N GLN A 114 -11.00 18.98 19.28
CA GLN A 114 -11.98 18.86 18.20
C GLN A 114 -11.84 19.97 17.15
N GLY A 115 -11.21 21.10 17.50
CA GLY A 115 -10.94 22.20 16.56
C GLY A 115 -9.81 21.91 15.58
N GLU A 116 -8.94 20.95 15.90
CA GLU A 116 -7.88 20.50 15.00
C GLU A 116 -8.46 19.73 13.80
N PRO A 117 -7.93 19.88 12.58
CA PRO A 117 -8.43 19.16 11.42
C PRO A 117 -8.09 17.66 11.47
N ILE A 118 -8.92 16.85 10.82
CA ILE A 118 -8.80 15.40 10.72
C ILE A 118 -7.74 15.06 9.66
N PRO A 119 -6.57 14.51 10.03
CA PRO A 119 -5.59 14.09 9.05
C PRO A 119 -6.07 12.83 8.32
N ILE A 120 -6.09 12.87 6.99
CA ILE A 120 -6.43 11.72 6.14
C ILE A 120 -5.27 11.39 5.22
N LEU A 121 -4.89 10.11 5.12
CA LEU A 121 -3.85 9.64 4.22
C LEU A 121 -4.47 9.19 2.90
N LEU A 122 -4.08 9.79 1.80
CA LEU A 122 -4.54 9.43 0.45
C LEU A 122 -3.33 9.22 -0.46
N ASN A 123 -3.44 8.26 -1.38
CA ASN A 123 -2.42 8.02 -2.40
C ASN A 123 -2.83 8.72 -3.70
N LEU A 124 -2.04 9.67 -4.17
CA LEU A 124 -2.31 10.42 -5.39
C LEU A 124 -2.37 9.54 -6.64
N ALA A 125 -1.74 8.36 -6.62
CA ALA A 125 -1.81 7.42 -7.73
C ALA A 125 -3.24 6.97 -8.07
N SER A 126 -4.20 7.08 -7.13
CA SER A 126 -5.61 6.76 -7.39
C SER A 126 -6.38 7.87 -8.11
N TRP A 127 -5.77 9.06 -8.31
CA TRP A 127 -6.33 10.10 -9.16
C TRP A 127 -5.98 9.79 -10.62
N THR A 128 -6.93 9.16 -11.32
CA THR A 128 -6.71 8.63 -12.68
C THR A 128 -7.37 9.46 -13.78
N ASP A 129 -8.38 10.25 -13.43
CA ASP A 129 -9.11 11.13 -14.35
C ASP A 129 -8.57 12.56 -14.25
N SER A 130 -7.98 13.05 -15.35
CA SER A 130 -7.33 14.36 -15.39
C SER A 130 -8.31 15.54 -15.29
N GLU A 131 -9.58 15.30 -15.60
CA GLU A 131 -10.63 16.33 -15.53
C GLU A 131 -11.27 16.41 -14.15
N GLN A 132 -11.16 15.35 -13.34
CA GLN A 132 -11.74 15.30 -12.01
C GLN A 132 -11.06 16.30 -11.07
N SER A 133 -11.85 17.11 -10.37
CA SER A 133 -11.34 18.03 -9.35
C SER A 133 -10.83 17.26 -8.11
N ILE A 134 -9.83 17.84 -7.42
CA ILE A 134 -9.22 17.19 -6.25
C ILE A 134 -10.21 17.04 -5.09
N ASP A 135 -11.11 18.00 -4.89
CA ASP A 135 -12.16 17.92 -3.87
C ASP A 135 -13.13 16.75 -4.13
N SER A 136 -13.61 16.61 -5.36
CA SER A 136 -14.47 15.50 -5.79
C SER A 136 -13.77 14.15 -5.61
N TRP A 137 -12.52 14.06 -6.07
CA TRP A 137 -11.70 12.86 -5.88
C TRP A 137 -11.51 12.52 -4.38
N MET A 138 -11.24 13.50 -3.53
CA MET A 138 -11.09 13.27 -2.09
C MET A 138 -12.38 12.75 -1.44
N ILE A 139 -13.55 13.23 -1.88
CA ILE A 139 -14.85 12.75 -1.40
C ILE A 139 -15.02 11.26 -1.77
N ASP A 140 -14.70 10.90 -3.00
CA ASP A 140 -14.73 9.50 -3.45
C ASP A 140 -13.77 8.63 -2.64
N GLN A 141 -12.54 9.11 -2.42
CA GLN A 141 -11.57 8.37 -1.62
C GLN A 141 -11.96 8.26 -0.14
N LEU A 142 -12.63 9.28 0.43
CA LEU A 142 -13.17 9.22 1.80
C LEU A 142 -14.25 8.14 1.92
N ASN A 143 -15.08 7.98 0.90
CA ASN A 143 -16.06 6.91 0.84
C ASN A 143 -15.39 5.54 0.68
N ILE A 144 -14.58 5.37 -0.37
CA ILE A 144 -13.95 4.10 -0.74
C ILE A 144 -13.03 3.58 0.38
N LYS A 145 -12.19 4.44 0.95
CA LYS A 145 -11.15 4.04 1.91
C LYS A 145 -11.64 4.01 3.36
N TYR A 146 -12.52 4.93 3.74
CA TYR A 146 -12.88 5.16 5.14
C TYR A 146 -14.36 4.95 5.46
N ASP A 147 -15.19 4.55 4.48
CA ASP A 147 -16.64 4.35 4.64
C ASP A 147 -17.34 5.60 5.23
N ILE A 148 -16.92 6.77 4.72
CA ILE A 148 -17.53 8.05 5.04
C ILE A 148 -18.59 8.36 3.97
N PRO A 149 -19.86 8.60 4.35
CA PRO A 149 -20.89 8.99 3.41
C PRO A 149 -20.52 10.27 2.65
N THR A 150 -20.82 10.31 1.35
CA THR A 150 -20.47 11.41 0.44
C THR A 150 -20.91 12.78 0.96
N ASP A 151 -22.13 12.89 1.50
CA ASP A 151 -22.66 14.16 2.04
C ASP A 151 -21.89 14.63 3.28
N LEU A 152 -21.46 13.70 4.14
CA LEU A 152 -20.65 14.02 5.31
C LEU A 152 -19.22 14.42 4.92
N ALA A 153 -18.65 13.77 3.90
CA ALA A 153 -17.33 14.11 3.37
C ALA A 153 -17.33 15.52 2.74
N LYS A 154 -18.38 15.86 1.98
CA LYS A 154 -18.60 17.21 1.45
C LYS A 154 -18.66 18.25 2.58
N ASP A 155 -19.51 18.03 3.58
CA ASP A 155 -19.66 18.91 4.74
C ASP A 155 -18.32 19.14 5.48
N TRP A 156 -17.53 18.09 5.66
CA TRP A 156 -16.22 18.18 6.31
C TRP A 156 -15.19 18.96 5.48
N LEU A 157 -15.23 18.86 4.15
CA LEU A 157 -14.37 19.65 3.28
C LEU A 157 -14.79 21.13 3.30
N GLU A 158 -16.08 21.43 3.12
CA GLU A 158 -16.61 22.80 3.16
C GLU A 158 -16.33 23.52 4.49
N LYS A 159 -16.40 22.78 5.60
CA LYS A 159 -16.06 23.29 6.95
C LYS A 159 -14.56 23.29 7.25
N LEU A 160 -13.71 22.99 6.27
CA LEU A 160 -12.25 22.94 6.37
C LEU A 160 -11.75 22.03 7.49
N GLN A 161 -12.50 20.96 7.81
CA GLN A 161 -12.19 20.03 8.90
C GLN A 161 -11.19 18.95 8.49
N ILE A 162 -10.83 18.86 7.22
CA ILE A 162 -9.92 17.83 6.69
C ILE A 162 -8.51 18.40 6.51
N LEU A 163 -7.51 17.62 6.89
CA LEU A 163 -6.11 17.83 6.58
C LEU A 163 -5.65 16.71 5.63
N PRO A 164 -5.58 16.97 4.31
CA PRO A 164 -5.14 15.95 3.36
C PRO A 164 -3.63 15.74 3.46
N LEU A 165 -3.23 14.47 3.57
CA LEU A 165 -1.86 14.00 3.54
C LEU A 165 -1.71 13.11 2.30
N LEU A 166 -1.25 13.72 1.21
CA LEU A 166 -1.20 13.15 -0.12
C LEU A 166 0.19 12.53 -0.36
N ASP A 167 0.27 11.20 -0.49
CA ASP A 167 1.51 10.48 -0.82
C ASP A 167 1.53 10.04 -2.28
N GLY A 168 2.72 9.74 -2.82
CA GLY A 168 2.84 9.05 -4.10
C GLY A 168 2.58 9.91 -5.35
N PHE A 169 2.88 11.21 -5.35
CA PHE A 169 2.81 12.00 -6.59
C PHE A 169 3.66 11.39 -7.71
N ASP A 170 4.83 10.85 -7.37
CA ASP A 170 5.72 10.15 -8.31
C ASP A 170 5.13 8.85 -8.88
N GLU A 171 3.99 8.38 -8.35
CA GLU A 171 3.27 7.20 -8.81
C GLU A 171 2.09 7.51 -9.74
N VAL A 172 1.68 8.79 -9.84
CA VAL A 172 0.71 9.26 -10.85
C VAL A 172 1.25 8.98 -12.25
N LYS A 173 0.37 8.74 -13.24
CA LYS A 173 0.80 8.51 -14.63
C LYS A 173 1.60 9.72 -15.12
N LYS A 174 2.74 9.48 -15.79
CA LYS A 174 3.69 10.54 -16.19
C LYS A 174 3.05 11.65 -17.03
N ASN A 175 2.14 11.31 -17.94
CA ASN A 175 1.41 12.26 -18.78
C ASN A 175 0.39 13.12 -18.00
N GLN A 176 0.06 12.75 -16.76
CA GLN A 176 -0.89 13.44 -15.90
C GLN A 176 -0.22 14.26 -14.79
N HIS A 177 1.12 14.22 -14.65
CA HIS A 177 1.84 14.94 -13.59
C HIS A 177 1.57 16.45 -13.59
N ASN A 178 1.65 17.11 -14.75
CA ASN A 178 1.37 18.54 -14.87
C ASN A 178 -0.09 18.87 -14.55
N SER A 179 -1.04 18.11 -15.12
CA SER A 179 -2.47 18.31 -14.85
C SER A 179 -2.79 18.13 -13.36
N CYS A 180 -2.20 17.13 -12.70
CA CYS A 180 -2.34 16.91 -11.26
C CYS A 180 -1.89 18.13 -10.43
N ILE A 181 -0.74 18.74 -10.77
CA ILE A 181 -0.28 19.97 -10.09
C ILE A 181 -1.23 21.14 -10.35
N LEU A 182 -1.73 21.30 -11.58
CA LEU A 182 -2.69 22.35 -11.91
C LEU A 182 -3.98 22.18 -11.10
N LYS A 183 -4.55 20.98 -11.04
CA LYS A 183 -5.74 20.68 -10.24
C LYS A 183 -5.51 20.85 -8.73
N LEU A 184 -4.32 20.52 -8.22
CA LEU A 184 -3.95 20.80 -6.83
C LEU A 184 -3.87 22.31 -6.56
N ASN A 185 -3.32 23.09 -7.49
CA ASN A 185 -3.28 24.55 -7.37
C ASN A 185 -4.67 25.18 -7.46
N GLU A 186 -5.53 24.71 -8.39
CA GLU A 186 -6.94 25.10 -8.46
C GLU A 186 -7.62 24.87 -7.11
N PHE A 187 -7.46 23.68 -6.53
CA PHE A 187 -8.00 23.34 -5.21
C PHE A 187 -7.47 24.27 -4.10
N LEU A 188 -6.17 24.59 -4.12
CA LEU A 188 -5.54 25.52 -3.18
C LEU A 188 -6.00 26.99 -3.35
N SER A 189 -6.51 27.36 -4.52
CA SER A 189 -7.06 28.68 -4.80
C SER A 189 -8.59 28.77 -4.63
N SER A 190 -9.25 27.64 -4.41
CA SER A 190 -10.70 27.55 -4.30
C SER A 190 -11.25 28.06 -2.96
N GLN A 191 -12.57 28.23 -2.89
CA GLN A 191 -13.26 28.59 -1.64
C GLN A 191 -13.14 27.50 -0.56
N ILE A 192 -12.89 26.24 -0.95
CA ILE A 192 -12.74 25.07 -0.07
C ILE A 192 -11.26 24.77 0.17
N CYS A 193 -10.42 25.81 0.17
CA CYS A 193 -8.98 25.66 0.38
C CYS A 193 -8.67 25.10 1.77
N PRO A 194 -8.00 23.95 1.88
CA PRO A 194 -7.75 23.32 3.16
C PRO A 194 -6.80 24.19 4.00
N LEU A 195 -7.06 24.23 5.32
CA LEU A 195 -6.18 24.92 6.28
C LEU A 195 -4.74 24.41 6.17
N HIS A 196 -4.60 23.09 6.05
CA HIS A 196 -3.32 22.40 6.00
C HIS A 196 -3.34 21.32 4.91
N LEU A 197 -2.22 21.15 4.19
CA LEU A 197 -2.06 20.17 3.12
C LEU A 197 -0.62 19.66 3.10
N VAL A 198 -0.41 18.36 3.02
CA VAL A 198 0.94 17.80 2.81
C VAL A 198 0.96 16.99 1.54
N VAL A 199 1.93 17.25 0.67
CA VAL A 199 2.14 16.48 -0.57
C VAL A 199 3.53 15.86 -0.55
N CYS A 200 3.65 14.58 -0.88
CA CYS A 200 4.93 13.90 -1.05
C CYS A 200 5.21 13.60 -2.52
N SER A 201 6.44 13.88 -2.96
CA SER A 201 6.86 13.64 -4.34
C SER A 201 8.34 13.26 -4.43
N SER A 202 8.72 12.53 -5.48
CA SER A 202 10.14 12.41 -5.82
C SER A 202 10.68 13.72 -6.39
N VAL A 203 11.98 13.97 -6.16
CA VAL A 203 12.64 15.17 -6.73
C VAL A 203 12.59 15.13 -8.25
N GLU A 204 12.81 13.96 -8.84
CA GLU A 204 12.81 13.74 -10.30
C GLU A 204 11.42 14.00 -10.91
N ALA A 205 10.36 13.40 -10.34
CA ALA A 205 9.00 13.59 -10.85
C ALA A 205 8.56 15.06 -10.75
N TYR A 206 8.83 15.72 -9.62
CA TYR A 206 8.46 17.12 -9.43
C TYR A 206 9.25 18.09 -10.31
N HIS A 207 10.55 17.86 -10.51
CA HIS A 207 11.40 18.72 -11.34
C HIS A 207 11.03 18.64 -12.83
N ASN A 208 10.48 17.51 -13.28
CA ASN A 208 10.04 17.33 -14.67
C ASN A 208 8.70 18.03 -14.98
N CYS A 209 8.04 18.60 -13.97
CA CYS A 209 6.82 19.37 -14.16
C CYS A 209 7.12 20.84 -14.50
N GLU A 210 6.30 21.42 -15.36
CA GLU A 210 6.35 22.85 -15.69
C GLU A 210 5.64 23.68 -14.62
N ALA A 211 4.54 23.15 -14.09
CA ALA A 211 3.76 23.80 -13.06
C ALA A 211 4.40 23.63 -11.68
N VAL A 212 4.35 24.69 -10.86
CA VAL A 212 4.89 24.69 -9.48
C VAL A 212 3.74 24.66 -8.48
N LEU A 213 3.77 23.71 -7.55
CA LEU A 213 2.82 23.64 -6.44
C LEU A 213 2.90 24.88 -5.53
N GLN A 214 1.76 25.56 -5.32
CA GLN A 214 1.65 26.79 -4.54
C GLN A 214 1.50 26.53 -3.03
N LEU A 215 2.55 25.96 -2.42
CA LEU A 215 2.59 25.62 -0.99
C LEU A 215 3.45 26.61 -0.18
N ASN A 216 3.32 26.63 1.15
CA ASN A 216 4.04 27.55 2.02
C ASN A 216 5.53 27.20 2.20
N GLY A 217 5.89 25.92 2.02
CA GLY A 217 7.27 25.48 2.15
C GLY A 217 7.50 24.06 1.64
N ALA A 218 8.78 23.71 1.51
CA ALA A 218 9.22 22.40 1.08
C ALA A 218 10.30 21.84 2.01
N ILE A 219 10.30 20.53 2.17
CA ILE A 219 11.31 19.77 2.88
C ILE A 219 11.94 18.79 1.89
N LEU A 220 13.26 18.80 1.81
CA LEU A 220 14.04 17.85 1.04
C LEU A 220 14.70 16.82 1.97
N LEU A 221 14.36 15.55 1.76
CA LEU A 221 15.03 14.42 2.39
C LEU A 221 16.34 14.14 1.64
N ARG A 222 17.47 14.33 2.33
CA ARG A 222 18.80 14.14 1.73
C ARG A 222 19.23 12.66 1.80
N PRO A 223 20.00 12.18 0.82
CA PRO A 223 20.63 10.86 0.90
C PRO A 223 21.50 10.74 2.16
N LEU A 224 21.64 9.52 2.68
CA LEU A 224 22.44 9.28 3.88
C LEU A 224 23.92 9.61 3.63
N THR A 225 24.54 10.25 4.60
CA THR A 225 25.99 10.49 4.62
C THR A 225 26.74 9.22 5.03
N LYS A 226 28.02 9.12 4.62
CA LYS A 226 28.91 8.02 5.02
C LYS A 226 28.95 7.83 6.53
N LYS A 227 28.96 8.93 7.29
CA LYS A 227 28.93 8.93 8.77
C LYS A 227 27.63 8.34 9.32
N GLN A 228 26.47 8.72 8.77
CA GLN A 228 25.17 8.17 9.17
C GLN A 228 25.06 6.68 8.89
N ILE A 229 25.52 6.23 7.71
CA ILE A 229 25.54 4.81 7.34
C ILE A 229 26.38 4.01 8.34
N ARG A 230 27.60 4.48 8.64
CA ARG A 230 28.47 3.85 9.64
C ARG A 230 27.78 3.76 11.00
N THR A 231 27.25 4.87 11.51
CA THR A 231 26.56 4.90 12.81
C THR A 231 25.37 3.93 12.83
N TYR A 232 24.59 3.89 11.76
CA TYR A 232 23.45 2.97 11.64
C TYR A 232 23.90 1.51 11.70
N LEU A 233 24.88 1.11 10.89
CA LEU A 233 25.37 -0.28 10.85
C LEU A 233 26.04 -0.71 12.15
N MET A 234 26.77 0.20 12.81
CA MET A 234 27.35 -0.07 14.14
C MET A 234 26.25 -0.29 15.19
N ASN A 235 25.21 0.55 15.18
CA ASN A 235 24.07 0.39 16.07
C ASN A 235 23.25 -0.87 15.74
N ALA A 236 23.24 -1.29 14.47
CA ALA A 236 22.63 -2.53 14.01
C ALA A 236 23.53 -3.76 14.16
N ARG A 237 24.68 -3.65 14.84
CA ARG A 237 25.66 -4.73 15.05
C ARG A 237 26.23 -5.34 13.77
N SER A 238 26.02 -4.72 12.60
CA SER A 238 26.52 -5.18 11.30
C SER A 238 27.88 -4.54 10.98
N ARG A 239 28.86 -4.71 11.88
CA ARG A 239 30.21 -4.12 11.72
C ARG A 239 30.93 -4.68 10.49
N GLU A 240 30.79 -5.98 10.23
CA GLU A 240 31.39 -6.63 9.07
C GLU A 240 30.81 -6.11 7.75
N LEU A 241 29.51 -5.86 7.69
CA LEU A 241 28.87 -5.22 6.54
C LEU A 241 29.48 -3.84 6.27
N TRP A 242 29.67 -3.01 7.31
CA TRP A 242 30.32 -1.70 7.17
C TRP A 242 31.72 -1.82 6.56
N ASN A 243 32.57 -2.68 7.12
CA ASN A 243 33.95 -2.86 6.65
C ASN A 243 34.00 -3.28 5.17
N ASN A 244 32.98 -3.98 4.71
CA ASN A 244 32.89 -4.46 3.34
C ASN A 244 32.40 -3.41 2.35
N ILE A 245 31.46 -2.55 2.73
CA ILE A 245 30.89 -1.52 1.83
C ILE A 245 31.65 -0.20 1.88
N GLU A 246 32.45 0.06 2.92
CA GLU A 246 33.09 1.37 3.14
C GLU A 246 33.99 1.82 1.98
N LYS A 247 34.63 0.85 1.29
CA LYS A 247 35.58 1.07 0.20
C LYS A 247 34.97 0.88 -1.19
N ASP A 248 33.74 0.36 -1.28
CA ASP A 248 33.08 0.09 -2.55
C ASP A 248 32.09 1.22 -2.87
N GLU A 249 32.36 1.98 -3.93
CA GLU A 249 31.55 3.15 -4.26
C GLU A 249 30.10 2.80 -4.64
N ASN A 250 29.89 1.69 -5.34
CA ASN A 250 28.56 1.30 -5.80
C ASN A 250 27.70 0.80 -4.63
N LEU A 251 28.27 -0.04 -3.76
CA LEU A 251 27.60 -0.47 -2.54
C LEU A 251 27.32 0.71 -1.60
N LEU A 252 28.25 1.67 -1.51
CA LEU A 252 28.01 2.88 -0.73
C LEU A 252 26.86 3.72 -1.33
N LYS A 253 26.80 3.87 -2.67
CA LYS A 253 25.68 4.55 -3.36
C LYS A 253 24.34 3.88 -3.06
N LEU A 254 24.27 2.55 -3.02
CA LEU A 254 23.06 1.82 -2.61
C LEU A 254 22.70 2.13 -1.14
N ALA A 255 23.68 2.03 -0.24
CA ALA A 255 23.52 2.30 1.19
C ALA A 255 23.11 3.75 1.52
N LYS A 256 23.31 4.72 0.61
CA LYS A 256 22.80 6.09 0.76
C LYS A 256 21.26 6.16 0.79
N LYS A 257 20.56 5.13 0.29
CA LYS A 257 19.09 5.03 0.36
C LYS A 257 18.69 4.28 1.63
N PRO A 258 17.95 4.90 2.58
CA PRO A 258 17.56 4.27 3.85
C PRO A 258 16.86 2.91 3.71
N LEU A 259 16.00 2.76 2.68
CA LEU A 259 15.35 1.49 2.38
C LEU A 259 16.37 0.39 2.07
N LEU A 260 17.29 0.65 1.14
CA LEU A 260 18.29 -0.33 0.72
C LEU A 260 19.23 -0.65 1.87
N LEU A 261 19.66 0.35 2.65
CA LEU A 261 20.47 0.12 3.84
C LEU A 261 19.78 -0.82 4.85
N SER A 262 18.47 -0.65 5.05
CA SER A 262 17.69 -1.54 5.92
C SER A 262 17.62 -2.96 5.34
N MET A 263 17.41 -3.10 4.03
CA MET A 263 17.39 -4.40 3.34
C MET A 263 18.76 -5.10 3.40
N MET A 264 19.86 -4.36 3.20
CA MET A 264 21.23 -4.89 3.31
C MET A 264 21.48 -5.44 4.72
N THR A 265 21.01 -4.73 5.73
CA THR A 265 21.15 -5.12 7.13
C THR A 265 20.35 -6.38 7.45
N LEU A 266 19.12 -6.48 6.94
CA LEU A 266 18.25 -7.64 7.15
C LEU A 266 18.72 -8.88 6.39
N ALA A 267 19.28 -8.71 5.19
CA ALA A 267 19.67 -9.79 4.30
C ALA A 267 21.15 -10.19 4.45
N TYR A 268 21.88 -9.57 5.39
CA TYR A 268 23.34 -9.66 5.43
C TYR A 268 23.86 -11.10 5.52
N GLU A 269 23.21 -11.96 6.30
CA GLU A 269 23.61 -13.37 6.47
C GLU A 269 23.55 -14.19 5.18
N GLU A 270 22.68 -13.81 4.23
CA GLU A 270 22.50 -14.50 2.94
C GLU A 270 23.34 -13.87 1.81
N ILE A 271 24.07 -12.78 2.09
CA ILE A 271 24.86 -12.05 1.10
C ILE A 271 26.29 -12.62 1.04
N LEU A 272 26.66 -13.19 -0.10
CA LEU A 272 28.06 -13.53 -0.39
C LEU A 272 28.80 -12.27 -0.85
N ILE A 273 29.48 -11.61 0.08
CA ILE A 273 30.18 -10.33 -0.15
C ILE A 273 31.14 -10.38 -1.34
N SER A 274 31.90 -11.47 -1.49
CA SER A 274 32.86 -11.63 -2.58
C SER A 274 32.18 -11.63 -3.95
N SER A 275 31.06 -12.33 -4.10
CA SER A 275 30.26 -12.34 -5.33
C SER A 275 29.59 -11.00 -5.56
N TRP A 276 29.08 -10.36 -4.50
CA TRP A 276 28.39 -9.09 -4.61
C TRP A 276 29.30 -7.95 -5.10
N LYS A 277 30.56 -7.92 -4.61
CA LYS A 277 31.58 -6.96 -5.04
C LYS A 277 32.09 -7.18 -6.46
N ARG A 278 32.01 -8.41 -6.99
CA ARG A 278 32.46 -8.73 -8.35
C ARG A 278 31.51 -8.23 -9.43
N LEU A 279 30.26 -7.91 -9.07
CA LEU A 279 29.28 -7.36 -10.01
C LEU A 279 29.72 -5.96 -10.46
N GLY A 280 29.74 -5.75 -11.76
CA GLY A 280 30.37 -4.57 -12.38
C GLY A 280 29.48 -3.33 -12.34
N THR A 281 28.16 -3.51 -12.27
CA THR A 281 27.19 -2.40 -12.33
C THR A 281 26.40 -2.22 -11.04
N LEU A 282 25.97 -0.98 -10.77
CA LEU A 282 25.11 -0.66 -9.62
C LEU A 282 23.75 -1.38 -9.71
N GLU A 283 23.26 -1.63 -10.93
CA GLU A 283 21.99 -2.33 -11.15
C GLU A 283 22.09 -3.82 -10.80
N GLU A 284 23.12 -4.51 -11.27
CA GLU A 284 23.38 -5.91 -10.89
C GLU A 284 23.52 -6.06 -9.38
N GLN A 285 24.28 -5.17 -8.74
CA GLN A 285 24.44 -5.18 -7.28
C GLN A 285 23.10 -4.94 -6.56
N ARG A 286 22.22 -4.09 -7.11
CA ARG A 286 20.88 -3.86 -6.57
C ARG A 286 19.99 -5.10 -6.73
N GLN A 287 19.98 -5.71 -7.91
CA GLN A 287 19.22 -6.95 -8.16
C GLN A 287 19.70 -8.09 -7.26
N TYR A 288 21.01 -8.22 -7.07
CA TYR A 288 21.59 -9.19 -6.13
C TYR A 288 21.08 -8.96 -4.70
N LEU A 289 21.08 -7.71 -4.23
CA LEU A 289 20.54 -7.35 -2.92
C LEU A 289 19.06 -7.71 -2.79
N PHE A 290 18.23 -7.41 -3.81
CA PHE A 290 16.82 -7.78 -3.78
C PHE A 290 16.63 -9.30 -3.74
N ASN A 291 17.39 -10.05 -4.54
CA ASN A 291 17.34 -11.51 -4.51
C ASN A 291 17.76 -12.08 -3.15
N ALA A 292 18.82 -11.56 -2.54
CA ALA A 292 19.25 -11.97 -1.20
C ALA A 292 18.20 -11.62 -0.14
N TYR A 293 17.61 -10.42 -0.22
CA TYR A 293 16.53 -10.00 0.66
C TYR A 293 15.29 -10.90 0.54
N ILE A 294 14.85 -11.20 -0.69
CA ILE A 294 13.71 -12.08 -0.95
C ILE A 294 13.98 -13.47 -0.38
N ARG A 295 15.17 -14.05 -0.63
CA ARG A 295 15.57 -15.35 -0.07
C ARG A 295 15.53 -15.34 1.46
N THR A 296 16.10 -14.30 2.08
CA THR A 296 16.10 -14.16 3.54
C THR A 296 14.67 -14.11 4.10
N GLN A 297 13.80 -13.34 3.46
CA GLN A 297 12.42 -13.21 3.93
C GLN A 297 11.62 -14.51 3.74
N ILE A 298 11.82 -15.21 2.63
CA ILE A 298 11.11 -16.46 2.32
C ILE A 298 11.65 -17.65 3.11
N ALA A 299 12.93 -17.64 3.53
CA ALA A 299 13.57 -18.75 4.23
C ALA A 299 12.76 -19.23 5.46
N PRO A 300 12.65 -20.55 5.71
CA PRO A 300 11.97 -21.07 6.89
C PRO A 300 12.55 -20.45 8.17
N HIS A 301 11.69 -20.01 9.10
CA HIS A 301 12.19 -19.50 10.38
C HIS A 301 12.81 -20.67 11.14
N ARG A 302 14.08 -20.58 11.55
CA ARG A 302 14.82 -21.65 12.23
C ARG A 302 14.28 -22.06 13.62
N LYS A 303 13.11 -21.58 14.07
CA LYS A 303 12.54 -22.00 15.34
C LYS A 303 11.82 -23.33 15.18
N PRO A 304 12.20 -24.39 15.93
CA PRO A 304 11.51 -25.67 15.90
C PRO A 304 10.17 -25.51 16.62
N SER A 305 9.12 -25.13 15.89
CA SER A 305 7.76 -25.24 16.39
C SER A 305 7.31 -26.68 16.25
N THR A 306 7.43 -27.44 17.33
CA THR A 306 6.75 -28.73 17.49
C THR A 306 5.26 -28.54 17.27
N SER A 307 4.70 -29.37 16.37
CA SER A 307 3.28 -29.53 16.06
C SER A 307 2.71 -28.65 14.93
N ARG A 308 2.21 -29.36 13.90
CA ARG A 308 1.65 -28.92 12.59
C ARG A 308 2.64 -28.23 11.65
N LYS A 309 3.02 -28.96 10.59
CA LYS A 309 3.55 -28.42 9.32
C LYS A 309 2.71 -27.21 8.91
N ASN A 310 3.22 -26.01 9.15
CA ASN A 310 2.50 -24.78 8.84
C ASN A 310 2.31 -24.69 7.32
N TRP A 311 1.09 -24.39 6.87
CA TRP A 311 0.79 -24.09 5.45
C TRP A 311 1.80 -23.11 4.85
N GLU A 312 2.34 -22.21 5.69
CA GLU A 312 3.36 -21.22 5.33
C GLU A 312 4.66 -21.85 4.80
N GLU A 313 5.18 -22.92 5.41
CA GLU A 313 6.48 -23.53 5.04
C GLU A 313 6.39 -24.38 3.77
N GLN A 314 5.26 -25.07 3.56
CA GLN A 314 5.06 -25.93 2.39
C GLN A 314 4.78 -25.17 1.10
N ASN A 315 4.37 -23.91 1.19
CA ASN A 315 3.93 -23.12 0.05
C ASN A 315 4.84 -21.91 -0.21
N LEU A 316 6.05 -21.86 0.35
CA LEU A 316 6.99 -20.74 0.17
C LEU A 316 7.34 -20.47 -1.30
N GLU A 317 7.52 -21.52 -2.11
CA GLU A 317 7.79 -21.35 -3.54
C GLU A 317 6.56 -20.80 -4.28
N LYS A 318 5.36 -21.28 -3.92
CA LYS A 318 4.10 -20.70 -4.42
C LYS A 318 3.92 -19.26 -3.94
N VAL A 319 4.48 -18.90 -2.78
CA VAL A 319 4.44 -17.54 -2.29
C VAL A 319 5.25 -16.64 -3.23
N ARG A 320 6.46 -17.07 -3.60
CA ARG A 320 7.31 -16.35 -4.55
C ARG A 320 6.62 -16.19 -5.91
N GLN A 321 6.19 -17.29 -6.52
CA GLN A 321 5.53 -17.28 -7.84
C GLN A 321 4.29 -16.38 -7.86
N GLY A 322 3.48 -16.42 -6.78
CA GLY A 322 2.31 -15.56 -6.68
C GLY A 322 2.65 -14.08 -6.52
N LEU A 323 3.77 -13.75 -5.87
CA LEU A 323 4.26 -12.36 -5.78
C LEU A 323 4.84 -11.89 -7.12
N GLU A 324 5.54 -12.75 -7.87
CA GLU A 324 6.02 -12.44 -9.23
C GLU A 324 4.83 -12.13 -10.16
N TRP A 325 3.80 -12.99 -10.16
CA TRP A 325 2.59 -12.75 -10.93
C TRP A 325 1.87 -11.46 -10.50
N LEU A 326 1.70 -11.26 -9.19
CA LEU A 326 1.05 -10.06 -8.65
C LEU A 326 1.79 -8.78 -9.02
N ALA A 327 3.12 -8.80 -8.97
CA ALA A 327 3.94 -7.65 -9.32
C ALA A 327 3.82 -7.27 -10.80
N LYS A 328 3.81 -8.27 -11.70
CA LYS A 328 3.59 -8.04 -13.14
C LYS A 328 2.26 -7.32 -13.39
N ARG A 329 1.17 -7.76 -12.73
CA ARG A 329 -0.15 -7.13 -12.86
C ARG A 329 -0.23 -5.72 -12.32
N LEU A 330 0.34 -5.50 -11.14
CA LEU A 330 0.33 -4.16 -10.56
C LEU A 330 1.15 -3.16 -11.39
N GLU A 331 2.25 -3.58 -12.03
CA GLU A 331 2.99 -2.71 -12.95
C GLU A 331 2.23 -2.45 -14.26
N GLU A 332 1.59 -3.46 -14.86
CA GLU A 332 0.79 -3.31 -16.09
C GLU A 332 -0.38 -2.33 -15.88
N GLU A 333 -1.08 -2.43 -14.75
CA GLU A 333 -2.19 -1.54 -14.39
C GLU A 333 -1.72 -0.19 -13.80
N ASN A 334 -0.40 0.00 -13.63
CA ASN A 334 0.23 1.13 -12.92
C ASN A 334 -0.41 1.39 -11.52
N GLN A 335 -0.70 0.31 -10.79
CA GLN A 335 -1.24 0.34 -9.45
C GLN A 335 -0.15 0.03 -8.42
N SER A 336 -0.17 0.74 -7.29
CA SER A 336 0.72 0.47 -6.16
C SER A 336 0.01 -0.20 -4.98
N GLU A 337 -1.32 -0.11 -4.91
CA GLU A 337 -2.14 -0.71 -3.85
C GLU A 337 -3.37 -1.39 -4.44
N PHE A 338 -3.73 -2.56 -3.91
CA PHE A 338 -4.88 -3.32 -4.37
C PHE A 338 -5.64 -3.97 -3.21
N SER A 339 -6.92 -4.26 -3.44
CA SER A 339 -7.77 -5.05 -2.55
C SER A 339 -7.99 -6.45 -3.13
N ILE A 340 -8.25 -7.46 -2.28
CA ILE A 340 -8.56 -8.82 -2.75
C ILE A 340 -9.81 -8.86 -3.63
N GLN A 341 -10.75 -7.94 -3.40
CA GLN A 341 -11.99 -7.81 -4.16
C GLN A 341 -11.77 -7.16 -5.53
N GLU A 342 -10.69 -6.40 -5.70
CA GLU A 342 -10.33 -5.73 -6.96
C GLU A 342 -9.67 -6.70 -7.95
N ILE A 343 -9.29 -7.91 -7.51
CA ILE A 343 -8.80 -8.97 -8.41
C ILE A 343 -9.96 -9.39 -9.31
N SER A 344 -9.93 -8.90 -10.55
CA SER A 344 -10.98 -9.07 -11.55
C SER A 344 -10.57 -10.04 -12.65
N PRO A 345 -11.51 -10.54 -13.46
CA PRO A 345 -11.20 -11.34 -14.65
C PRO A 345 -10.31 -10.63 -15.67
N SER A 346 -10.27 -9.28 -15.67
CA SER A 346 -9.39 -8.52 -16.56
C SER A 346 -7.90 -8.71 -16.25
N TRP A 347 -7.55 -9.27 -15.09
CA TRP A 347 -6.18 -9.61 -14.72
C TRP A 347 -5.72 -10.98 -15.30
N LEU A 348 -6.47 -11.60 -16.22
CA LEU A 348 -6.06 -12.81 -16.94
C LEU A 348 -5.18 -12.45 -18.16
N GLN A 349 -4.14 -13.25 -18.45
CA GLN A 349 -2.96 -12.82 -19.23
C GLN A 349 -3.14 -12.89 -20.72
N ASP A 350 -4.11 -13.69 -21.14
CA ASP A 350 -4.30 -14.04 -22.52
C ASP A 350 -5.79 -14.10 -22.81
N SER A 351 -6.17 -13.60 -23.98
CA SER A 351 -7.49 -13.79 -24.59
C SER A 351 -7.95 -15.27 -24.54
N GLN A 352 -7.00 -16.20 -24.65
CA GLN A 352 -7.28 -17.64 -24.53
C GLN A 352 -7.59 -18.06 -23.08
N GLN A 353 -6.91 -17.51 -22.08
CA GLN A 353 -7.18 -17.77 -20.66
C GLN A 353 -8.51 -17.16 -20.24
N GLU A 354 -8.81 -15.96 -20.73
CA GLU A 354 -10.09 -15.30 -20.50
C GLU A 354 -11.23 -16.12 -21.12
N ASN A 355 -11.04 -16.70 -22.31
CA ASN A 355 -12.03 -17.58 -22.93
C ASN A 355 -12.19 -18.91 -22.17
N GLN A 356 -11.09 -19.53 -21.70
CA GLN A 356 -11.15 -20.73 -20.84
C GLN A 356 -11.91 -20.45 -19.54
N TYR A 357 -11.65 -19.31 -18.91
CA TYR A 357 -12.39 -18.84 -17.74
C TYR A 357 -13.88 -18.64 -18.05
N LYS A 358 -14.21 -17.92 -19.14
CA LYS A 358 -15.60 -17.69 -19.59
C LYS A 358 -16.33 -19.00 -19.88
N ILE A 359 -15.67 -19.98 -20.49
CA ILE A 359 -16.23 -21.32 -20.72
C ILE A 359 -16.51 -22.01 -19.38
N GLY A 360 -15.59 -21.94 -18.42
CA GLY A 360 -15.77 -22.46 -17.07
C GLY A 360 -16.98 -21.85 -16.34
N VAL A 361 -17.12 -20.52 -16.38
CA VAL A 361 -18.27 -19.80 -15.81
C VAL A 361 -19.58 -20.25 -16.47
N LYS A 362 -19.62 -20.30 -17.81
CA LYS A 362 -20.79 -20.76 -18.57
C LYS A 362 -21.15 -22.20 -18.21
N PHE A 363 -20.16 -23.09 -18.09
CA PHE A 363 -20.40 -24.50 -17.75
C PHE A 363 -20.98 -24.67 -16.35
N VAL A 364 -20.40 -24.02 -15.32
CA VAL A 364 -20.90 -24.10 -13.94
C VAL A 364 -22.31 -23.51 -13.83
N SER A 365 -22.55 -22.35 -14.46
CA SER A 365 -23.89 -21.76 -14.50
C SER A 365 -24.89 -22.66 -15.24
N GLY A 366 -24.46 -23.33 -16.30
CA GLY A 366 -25.27 -24.26 -17.10
C GLY A 366 -25.64 -25.54 -16.33
N LEU A 367 -24.72 -26.10 -15.54
CA LEU A 367 -25.00 -27.27 -14.71
C LEU A 367 -26.09 -27.02 -13.67
N ILE A 368 -26.13 -25.81 -13.10
CA ILE A 368 -27.14 -25.43 -12.12
C ILE A 368 -28.53 -25.38 -12.77
N TRP A 369 -28.62 -24.75 -13.95
CA TRP A 369 -29.86 -24.74 -14.73
C TRP A 369 -30.27 -26.14 -15.18
N TRP A 370 -29.31 -26.96 -15.61
CA TRP A 370 -29.56 -28.33 -16.02
C TRP A 370 -30.10 -29.17 -14.86
N GLY A 371 -29.59 -29.00 -13.64
CA GLY A 371 -30.13 -29.67 -12.44
C GLY A 371 -31.58 -29.30 -12.13
N ILE A 372 -31.95 -28.02 -12.29
CA ILE A 372 -33.35 -27.57 -12.12
C ILE A 372 -34.25 -28.20 -13.19
N ILE A 373 -33.80 -28.21 -14.44
CA ILE A 373 -34.53 -28.82 -15.56
C ILE A 373 -34.69 -30.32 -15.35
N ALA A 374 -33.64 -31.02 -14.92
CA ALA A 374 -33.67 -32.45 -14.62
C ALA A 374 -34.65 -32.79 -13.50
N LEU A 375 -34.73 -31.95 -12.45
CA LEU A 375 -35.67 -32.13 -11.35
C LEU A 375 -37.13 -31.98 -11.82
N ILE A 376 -37.40 -31.00 -12.69
CA ILE A 376 -38.72 -30.82 -13.30
C ILE A 376 -39.05 -32.02 -14.20
N ALA A 377 -38.12 -32.43 -15.07
CA ALA A 377 -38.31 -33.57 -15.98
C ALA A 377 -38.57 -34.88 -15.23
N LEU A 378 -37.85 -35.13 -14.13
CA LEU A 378 -38.07 -36.28 -13.26
C LEU A 378 -39.46 -36.25 -12.63
N GLY A 379 -39.93 -35.08 -12.21
CA GLY A 379 -41.29 -34.90 -11.70
C GLY A 379 -42.37 -35.24 -12.73
N VAL A 380 -42.15 -34.87 -13.99
CA VAL A 380 -43.05 -35.22 -15.10
C VAL A 380 -43.04 -36.73 -15.36
N ILE A 381 -41.86 -37.37 -15.41
CA ILE A 381 -41.72 -38.82 -15.66
C ILE A 381 -42.39 -39.63 -14.53
N LEU A 382 -42.22 -39.21 -13.28
CA LEU A 382 -42.82 -39.87 -12.12
C LEU A 382 -44.28 -39.47 -11.86
N SER A 383 -44.88 -38.63 -12.72
CA SER A 383 -46.23 -38.08 -12.54
C SER A 383 -46.45 -37.43 -11.17
N SER A 384 -45.40 -36.86 -10.60
CA SER A 384 -45.42 -36.26 -9.27
C SER A 384 -45.57 -34.75 -9.36
N ILE A 385 -46.77 -34.27 -9.07
CA ILE A 385 -47.12 -32.85 -9.01
C ILE A 385 -46.18 -32.10 -8.05
N LEU A 386 -45.84 -32.72 -6.92
CA LEU A 386 -44.98 -32.11 -5.90
C LEU A 386 -43.58 -31.78 -6.44
N LEU A 387 -42.99 -32.66 -7.25
CA LEU A 387 -41.66 -32.47 -7.83
C LEU A 387 -41.66 -31.40 -8.93
N VAL A 388 -42.70 -31.35 -9.75
CA VAL A 388 -42.84 -30.33 -10.81
C VAL A 388 -43.00 -28.94 -10.20
N PHE A 389 -43.94 -28.77 -9.26
CA PHE A 389 -44.12 -27.48 -8.58
C PHE A 389 -42.91 -27.11 -7.73
N GLY A 390 -42.28 -28.07 -7.05
CA GLY A 390 -41.05 -27.86 -6.31
C GLY A 390 -39.90 -27.36 -7.19
N GLY A 391 -39.72 -27.94 -8.38
CA GLY A 391 -38.70 -27.52 -9.35
C GLY A 391 -38.93 -26.12 -9.92
N ILE A 392 -40.18 -25.76 -10.22
CA ILE A 392 -40.53 -24.41 -10.69
C ILE A 392 -40.29 -23.38 -9.59
N ILE A 393 -40.72 -23.67 -8.36
CA ILE A 393 -40.50 -22.79 -7.20
C ILE A 393 -39.00 -22.62 -6.95
N LEU A 394 -38.23 -23.70 -6.95
CA LEU A 394 -36.76 -23.64 -6.82
C LEU A 394 -36.12 -22.84 -7.96
N GLY A 395 -36.59 -22.99 -9.20
CA GLY A 395 -36.12 -22.23 -10.35
C GLY A 395 -36.41 -20.73 -10.26
N CYS A 396 -37.61 -20.35 -9.84
CA CYS A 396 -37.98 -18.95 -9.63
C CYS A 396 -37.22 -18.33 -8.45
N ILE A 397 -37.08 -19.06 -7.34
CA ILE A 397 -36.27 -18.64 -6.20
C ILE A 397 -34.81 -18.48 -6.64
N TRP A 398 -34.25 -19.44 -7.36
CA TRP A 398 -32.89 -19.38 -7.87
C TRP A 398 -32.68 -18.20 -8.82
N ALA A 399 -33.59 -17.97 -9.78
CA ALA A 399 -33.51 -16.83 -10.70
C ALA A 399 -33.59 -15.47 -9.98
N PHE A 400 -34.47 -15.37 -8.98
CA PHE A 400 -34.62 -14.17 -8.16
C PHE A 400 -33.36 -13.91 -7.32
N ILE A 401 -32.82 -14.95 -6.67
CA ILE A 401 -31.58 -14.87 -5.90
C ILE A 401 -30.40 -14.53 -6.83
N TYR A 402 -30.28 -15.19 -7.99
CA TYR A 402 -29.23 -14.97 -8.97
C TYR A 402 -29.16 -13.50 -9.42
N ARG A 403 -30.33 -12.90 -9.69
CA ARG A 403 -30.44 -11.49 -10.12
C ARG A 403 -30.28 -10.48 -8.98
N LYS A 404 -30.82 -10.76 -7.79
CA LYS A 404 -30.89 -9.78 -6.69
C LYS A 404 -29.66 -9.79 -5.78
N LEU A 405 -28.99 -10.93 -5.62
CA LEU A 405 -27.88 -11.11 -4.67
C LEU A 405 -26.48 -11.06 -5.34
N ALA A 406 -26.38 -10.61 -6.59
CA ALA A 406 -25.12 -10.54 -7.34
C ALA A 406 -24.33 -11.88 -7.29
N ILE A 407 -25.06 -13.01 -7.34
CA ILE A 407 -24.44 -14.34 -7.27
C ILE A 407 -23.55 -14.59 -8.49
N SER A 408 -23.82 -13.93 -9.63
CA SER A 408 -22.90 -13.87 -10.77
C SER A 408 -21.49 -13.49 -10.33
N ASP A 409 -21.36 -12.41 -9.58
CA ASP A 409 -20.06 -11.86 -9.16
C ASP A 409 -19.38 -12.82 -8.18
N TRP A 410 -20.16 -13.48 -7.32
CA TRP A 410 -19.65 -14.50 -6.41
C TRP A 410 -19.14 -15.74 -7.15
N ILE A 411 -19.90 -16.26 -8.13
CA ILE A 411 -19.52 -17.40 -8.97
C ILE A 411 -18.27 -17.04 -9.79
N GLU A 412 -18.25 -15.86 -10.40
CA GLU A 412 -17.12 -15.35 -11.17
C GLU A 412 -15.86 -15.27 -10.31
N GLN A 413 -15.95 -14.66 -9.12
CA GLN A 413 -14.83 -14.57 -8.18
C GLN A 413 -14.37 -15.95 -7.67
N PHE A 414 -15.30 -16.89 -7.46
CA PHE A 414 -14.99 -18.25 -7.04
C PHE A 414 -14.24 -19.03 -8.13
N ILE A 415 -14.75 -18.97 -9.38
CA ILE A 415 -14.14 -19.64 -10.54
C ILE A 415 -12.80 -18.98 -10.88
N LEU A 416 -12.69 -17.66 -10.78
CA LEU A 416 -11.45 -16.92 -11.00
C LEU A 416 -10.38 -17.39 -10.02
N ARG A 417 -10.69 -17.46 -8.72
CA ARG A 417 -9.75 -17.96 -7.70
C ARG A 417 -9.38 -19.43 -7.92
N GLY A 418 -10.32 -20.24 -8.39
CA GLY A 418 -10.08 -21.63 -8.77
C GLY A 418 -9.11 -21.74 -9.94
N PHE A 419 -9.36 -20.96 -10.98
CA PHE A 419 -8.52 -20.90 -12.16
C PHE A 419 -7.11 -20.40 -11.82
N LEU A 420 -7.00 -19.28 -11.09
CA LEU A 420 -5.72 -18.73 -10.65
C LEU A 420 -4.94 -19.72 -9.77
N SER A 421 -5.62 -20.45 -8.89
CA SER A 421 -4.99 -21.47 -8.06
C SER A 421 -4.59 -22.71 -8.83
N TYR A 422 -5.37 -23.11 -9.85
CA TYR A 422 -5.05 -24.24 -10.71
C TYR A 422 -3.85 -23.95 -11.61
N LYS A 423 -3.76 -22.73 -12.14
CA LYS A 423 -2.62 -22.26 -12.95
C LYS A 423 -1.38 -21.90 -12.12
N GLY A 424 -1.48 -21.93 -10.79
CA GLY A 424 -0.37 -21.63 -9.88
C GLY A 424 -0.08 -20.13 -9.69
N TYR A 425 -0.92 -19.24 -10.21
CA TYR A 425 -0.74 -17.79 -10.12
C TYR A 425 -1.03 -17.24 -8.72
N LEU A 426 -2.15 -17.62 -8.10
CA LEU A 426 -2.47 -17.22 -6.74
C LEU A 426 -3.05 -18.40 -5.97
N PRO A 427 -2.61 -18.67 -4.73
CA PRO A 427 -3.19 -19.72 -3.92
C PRO A 427 -4.67 -19.47 -3.64
N TRP A 428 -5.48 -20.54 -3.61
CA TRP A 428 -6.90 -20.49 -3.24
C TRP A 428 -7.17 -19.70 -1.95
N LYS A 429 -6.31 -19.86 -0.93
CA LYS A 429 -6.35 -19.08 0.31
C LYS A 429 -5.60 -17.75 0.16
N THR A 430 -6.03 -16.90 -0.77
CA THR A 430 -5.33 -15.64 -1.13
C THR A 430 -5.10 -14.72 0.06
N LYS A 431 -6.10 -14.54 0.94
CA LYS A 431 -5.95 -13.73 2.17
C LYS A 431 -4.85 -14.26 3.10
N GLN A 432 -4.74 -15.59 3.24
CA GLN A 432 -3.71 -16.21 4.06
C GLN A 432 -2.33 -16.02 3.41
N PHE A 433 -2.21 -16.24 2.10
CA PHE A 433 -1.02 -15.95 1.29
C PHE A 433 -0.53 -14.51 1.49
N LEU A 434 -1.40 -13.51 1.29
CA LEU A 434 -1.04 -12.10 1.40
C LEU A 434 -0.62 -11.73 2.84
N ASN A 435 -1.31 -12.27 3.84
CA ASN A 435 -0.94 -12.07 5.25
C ASN A 435 0.44 -12.68 5.56
N VAL A 436 0.78 -13.85 4.99
CA VAL A 436 2.11 -14.45 5.13
C VAL A 436 3.17 -13.56 4.49
N ALA A 437 2.97 -13.13 3.24
CA ALA A 437 3.88 -12.21 2.57
C ALA A 437 4.03 -10.87 3.33
N THR A 438 2.98 -10.44 4.03
CA THR A 438 3.00 -9.26 4.91
C THR A 438 3.85 -9.49 6.16
N LYS A 439 3.67 -10.62 6.86
CA LYS A 439 4.50 -11.00 8.03
C LYS A 439 5.98 -11.11 7.65
N ARG A 440 6.24 -11.52 6.41
CA ARG A 440 7.56 -11.73 5.81
C ARG A 440 8.16 -10.46 5.21
N LEU A 441 7.54 -9.29 5.41
CA LEU A 441 8.04 -8.00 4.94
C LEU A 441 8.30 -7.95 3.41
N LEU A 442 7.48 -8.65 2.64
CA LEU A 442 7.45 -8.53 1.17
C LEU A 442 6.28 -7.65 0.73
N LEU A 443 5.16 -7.79 1.42
CA LEU A 443 4.00 -6.92 1.30
C LEU A 443 3.79 -6.10 2.58
N GLN A 444 2.95 -5.09 2.45
CA GLN A 444 2.43 -4.28 3.54
C GLN A 444 0.91 -4.26 3.41
N LYS A 445 0.23 -4.51 4.52
CA LYS A 445 -1.23 -4.46 4.66
C LYS A 445 -1.65 -3.19 5.39
N VAL A 446 -2.60 -2.49 4.80
CA VAL A 446 -3.18 -1.25 5.31
C VAL A 446 -4.70 -1.35 5.20
N GLY A 447 -5.39 -1.46 6.34
CA GLY A 447 -6.82 -1.80 6.34
C GLY A 447 -7.06 -3.13 5.64
N ASP A 448 -7.84 -3.14 4.56
CA ASP A 448 -8.09 -4.31 3.70
C ASP A 448 -7.30 -4.31 2.38
N ARG A 449 -6.46 -3.29 2.16
CA ARG A 449 -5.59 -3.16 0.98
C ARG A 449 -4.21 -3.73 1.26
N TYR A 450 -3.55 -4.16 0.19
CA TYR A 450 -2.18 -4.67 0.18
C TYR A 450 -1.35 -3.90 -0.84
N ARG A 451 -0.07 -3.75 -0.55
CA ARG A 451 0.93 -3.17 -1.46
C ARG A 451 2.27 -3.84 -1.23
N PHE A 452 3.16 -3.80 -2.21
CA PHE A 452 4.55 -4.14 -1.93
C PHE A 452 5.13 -3.14 -0.92
N ILE A 453 6.09 -3.60 -0.10
CA ILE A 453 6.76 -2.70 0.86
C ILE A 453 7.30 -1.44 0.17
N HIS A 454 7.76 -1.61 -1.07
CA HIS A 454 8.24 -0.50 -1.88
C HIS A 454 8.12 -0.82 -3.38
N ARG A 455 7.86 0.21 -4.21
CA ARG A 455 7.73 0.09 -5.67
C ARG A 455 8.95 -0.53 -6.35
N LEU A 456 10.17 -0.21 -5.90
CA LEU A 456 11.40 -0.87 -6.39
C LEU A 456 11.37 -2.40 -6.23
N LEU A 457 10.78 -2.91 -5.14
CA LEU A 457 10.69 -4.35 -4.92
C LEU A 457 9.61 -4.97 -5.81
N GLN A 458 8.47 -4.28 -5.99
CA GLN A 458 7.45 -4.66 -6.97
C GLN A 458 8.05 -4.75 -8.37
N HIS A 459 8.74 -3.71 -8.83
CA HIS A 459 9.40 -3.70 -10.13
C HIS A 459 10.40 -4.86 -10.27
N HIS A 460 11.19 -5.15 -9.24
CA HIS A 460 12.11 -6.30 -9.25
C HIS A 460 11.35 -7.63 -9.41
N PHE A 461 10.27 -7.85 -8.65
CA PHE A 461 9.42 -9.04 -8.80
C PHE A 461 8.78 -9.14 -10.19
N SER A 462 8.45 -8.02 -10.84
CA SER A 462 7.88 -8.05 -12.19
C SER A 462 8.89 -8.47 -13.28
N GLN A 463 10.20 -8.35 -12.99
CA GLN A 463 11.28 -8.69 -13.91
C GLN A 463 11.81 -10.12 -13.74
N LEU A 464 11.41 -10.82 -12.67
CA LEU A 464 11.69 -12.25 -12.47
C LEU A 464 10.79 -13.09 -13.39
#